data_AF-A0A7R9ZYB6-F1
#
_entry.id   AF-A0A7R9ZYB6-F1
#
_cell.length_a   1.000
_cell.length_b   1.000
_cell.length_c   1.000
_cell.angle_alpha   90.00
_cell.angle_beta   90.00
_cell.angle_gamma   90.00
#
_symmetry.space_group_name_H-M   'P 1'
#
loop_
_entity.id
_entity.type
_entity.pdbx_description
1 polymer ?
#
loop_
_entity_poly.entity_id
_entity_poly.type
_entity_poly.pdbx_seq_one_letter_code
_entity_poly.pdbx_strand_id
1 'polypeptide(L)'
;ESWYDGACSSLLSPTAAAQAPRGPEGTDGGTLTERILRTCSQVLYVEEVLVVPLSAVLRRLPLGIIVELLKVDAQGHDLAVVESGGAWVPDLVQEIQLEVQDLSPGSTMLMYAGQPTRIEVKARMRELGFEEQSCSL
;
A
#
# COMPACT_ATOMS: atom_id res chain seq x y z
N GLU A 1 23.81 20.55 2.66
CA GLU A 1 22.52 21.18 3.02
C GLU A 1 21.47 20.07 3.10
N SER A 2 21.02 19.74 4.31
CA SER A 2 20.08 18.65 4.57
C SER A 2 18.66 19.13 4.30
N TRP A 3 18.03 18.54 3.30
CA TRP A 3 16.62 18.77 3.02
C TRP A 3 15.79 17.98 4.04
N TYR A 4 14.96 18.70 4.81
CA TYR A 4 13.98 18.26 5.83
C TYR A 4 14.42 18.31 7.31
N ASP A 5 14.33 19.51 7.91
CA ASP A 5 13.96 19.63 9.32
C ASP A 5 12.52 19.14 9.49
N GLY A 6 12.31 18.06 10.27
CA GLY A 6 10.98 17.55 10.63
C GLY A 6 10.53 16.25 9.95
N ALA A 7 11.35 15.62 9.11
CA ALA A 7 11.03 14.28 8.59
C ALA A 7 11.27 13.23 9.68
N CYS A 8 10.18 12.66 10.22
CA CYS A 8 10.24 11.50 11.11
C CYS A 8 10.11 10.23 10.27
N SER A 9 11.20 9.50 10.05
CA SER A 9 11.12 8.12 9.56
C SER A 9 10.78 7.21 10.74
N SER A 10 9.59 6.60 10.74
CA SER A 10 9.16 5.68 11.79
C SER A 10 9.82 4.32 11.65
N LEU A 11 11.16 4.26 11.79
CA LEU A 11 11.86 3.02 12.10
C LEU A 11 11.64 2.72 13.58
N LEU A 12 10.46 2.19 13.90
CA LEU A 12 10.11 1.82 15.26
C LEU A 12 10.81 0.52 15.64
N SER A 13 11.73 0.60 16.60
CA SER A 13 12.31 -0.59 17.21
C SER A 13 11.27 -1.28 18.09
N PRO A 14 11.19 -2.63 18.13
CA PRO A 14 10.33 -3.32 19.06
C PRO A 14 10.63 -2.89 20.49
N THR A 15 9.60 -2.54 21.28
CA THR A 15 9.78 -2.22 22.69
C THR A 15 10.31 -3.42 23.47
N ALA A 16 10.96 -3.20 24.62
CA ALA A 16 11.42 -4.29 25.49
C ALA A 16 10.27 -5.25 25.90
N ALA A 17 9.04 -4.75 25.97
CA ALA A 17 7.83 -5.56 26.17
C ALA A 17 7.50 -6.47 24.97
N ALA A 18 7.73 -6.01 23.74
CA ALA A 18 7.56 -6.82 22.52
C ALA A 18 8.67 -7.86 22.33
N GLN A 19 9.83 -7.66 22.96
CA GLN A 19 10.98 -8.57 22.96
C GLN A 19 10.99 -9.54 24.14
N ALA A 20 10.05 -9.41 25.10
CA ALA A 20 9.94 -10.34 26.20
C ALA A 20 9.73 -11.76 25.65
N PRO A 21 10.37 -12.79 26.23
CA PRO A 21 10.14 -14.17 25.82
C PRO A 21 8.65 -14.44 25.92
N ARG A 22 8.02 -14.67 24.76
CA ARG A 22 6.62 -15.10 24.71
C ARG A 22 6.54 -16.33 25.61
N GLY A 23 5.69 -16.25 26.63
CA GLY A 23 5.46 -17.39 27.53
C GLY A 23 5.17 -18.66 26.73
N PRO A 24 5.32 -19.85 27.34
CA PRO A 24 5.23 -21.13 26.64
C PRO A 24 4.02 -21.09 25.72
N GLU A 25 4.28 -21.19 24.41
CA GLU A 25 3.27 -21.01 23.35
C GLU A 25 2.02 -21.76 23.76
N GLY A 26 1.02 -21.02 24.24
CA GLY A 26 -0.31 -21.55 24.42
C GLY A 26 -0.69 -22.10 23.06
N THR A 27 -1.12 -23.35 23.04
CA THR A 27 -1.67 -24.04 21.88
C THR A 27 -2.85 -23.24 21.34
N ASP A 28 -2.57 -22.19 20.60
CA ASP A 28 -3.54 -21.38 19.90
C ASP A 28 -3.94 -22.20 18.69
N GLY A 29 -4.87 -23.13 18.90
CA GLY A 29 -5.33 -24.14 17.95
C GLY A 29 -6.00 -23.57 16.70
N GLY A 30 -5.94 -22.25 16.51
CA GLY A 30 -6.40 -21.60 15.29
C GLY A 30 -5.41 -21.80 14.14
N THR A 31 -5.99 -21.96 12.95
CA THR A 31 -5.32 -21.89 11.65
C THR A 31 -4.54 -20.57 11.50
N LEU A 32 -3.51 -20.56 10.64
CA LEU A 32 -2.77 -19.34 10.32
C LEU A 32 -3.71 -18.20 9.90
N THR A 33 -4.75 -18.53 9.13
CA THR A 33 -5.81 -17.61 8.72
C THR A 33 -6.52 -16.97 9.90
N GLU A 34 -6.96 -17.76 10.88
CA GLU A 34 -7.63 -17.24 12.08
C GLU A 34 -6.71 -16.34 12.89
N ARG A 35 -5.41 -16.67 12.96
CA ARG A 35 -4.43 -15.82 13.64
C ARG A 35 -4.24 -14.50 12.90
N ILE A 36 -4.07 -14.52 11.57
CA ILE A 36 -3.93 -13.30 10.74
C ILE A 36 -5.18 -12.41 10.89
N LEU A 37 -6.37 -12.98 10.78
CA LEU A 37 -7.62 -12.23 10.97
C LEU A 37 -7.76 -11.66 12.39
N ARG A 38 -7.21 -12.34 13.40
CA ARG A 38 -7.28 -11.83 14.77
C ARG A 38 -6.24 -10.73 15.03
N THR A 39 -5.05 -10.82 14.47
CA THR A 39 -3.94 -9.91 14.82
C THR A 39 -3.68 -8.80 13.80
N CYS A 40 -3.99 -9.04 12.52
CA CYS A 40 -3.56 -8.17 11.42
C CYS A 40 -4.69 -7.40 10.74
N SER A 41 -5.96 -7.73 10.99
CA SER A 41 -7.10 -6.99 10.43
C SER A 41 -7.87 -6.15 11.47
N GLN A 42 -7.38 -6.10 12.72
CA GLN A 42 -7.98 -5.25 13.75
C GLN A 42 -7.43 -3.83 13.64
N VAL A 43 -8.33 -2.85 13.49
CA VAL A 43 -7.99 -1.43 13.60
C VAL A 43 -7.80 -1.11 15.08
N LEU A 44 -6.54 -0.92 15.50
CA LEU A 44 -6.21 -0.57 16.89
C LEU A 44 -6.40 0.92 17.18
N TYR A 45 -6.14 1.77 16.19
CA TYR A 45 -6.20 3.22 16.29
C TYR A 45 -6.38 3.83 14.89
N VAL A 46 -7.04 4.99 14.82
CA VAL A 46 -7.18 5.78 13.60
C VAL A 46 -6.57 7.14 13.86
N GLU A 47 -5.63 7.52 13.01
CA GLU A 47 -4.99 8.84 13.03
C GLU A 47 -5.27 9.55 11.71
N GLU A 48 -5.65 10.83 11.78
CA GLU A 48 -5.72 11.66 10.59
C GLU A 48 -4.34 12.25 10.31
N VAL A 49 -3.80 11.95 9.12
CA VAL A 49 -2.51 12.46 8.68
C VAL A 49 -2.67 13.29 7.42
N LEU A 50 -1.81 14.30 7.26
CA LEU A 50 -1.75 15.08 6.03
C LEU A 50 -1.14 14.23 4.92
N VAL A 51 -1.86 14.11 3.81
CA VAL A 51 -1.41 13.40 2.61
C VAL A 51 -1.11 14.38 1.48
N VAL A 52 -0.09 14.06 0.69
CA VAL A 52 0.25 14.79 -0.53
C VAL A 52 -0.18 13.93 -1.72
N PRO A 53 -0.99 14.45 -2.66
CA PRO A 53 -1.37 13.68 -3.83
C PRO A 53 -0.15 13.44 -4.72
N LEU A 54 -0.11 12.28 -5.38
CA LEU A 54 0.97 11.91 -6.29
C LEU A 54 1.20 12.97 -7.38
N SER A 55 0.14 13.63 -7.85
CA SER A 55 0.23 14.70 -8.85
C SER A 55 1.09 15.88 -8.40
N ALA A 56 1.09 16.19 -7.10
CA ALA A 56 1.91 17.25 -6.54
C ALA A 56 3.40 16.85 -6.51
N VAL A 57 3.71 15.56 -6.40
CA VAL A 57 5.07 15.03 -6.50
C VAL A 57 5.53 15.02 -7.95
N LEU A 58 4.73 14.42 -8.85
CA LEU A 58 5.06 14.30 -10.27
C LEU A 58 5.28 15.65 -10.96
N ARG A 59 4.47 16.68 -10.66
CA ARG A 59 4.67 18.04 -11.21
C ARG A 59 5.97 18.73 -10.80
N ARG A 60 6.61 18.25 -9.73
CA ARG A 60 7.85 18.83 -9.22
C ARG A 60 9.09 18.13 -9.77
N LEU A 61 8.92 17.06 -10.56
CA LEU A 61 10.04 16.42 -11.23
C LEU A 61 10.68 17.40 -12.25
N PRO A 62 12.02 17.37 -12.41
CA PRO A 62 12.68 18.14 -13.45
C PRO A 62 12.13 17.82 -14.84
N LEU A 63 12.14 18.81 -15.74
CA LEU A 63 11.67 18.61 -17.11
C LEU A 63 12.46 17.49 -17.80
N GLY A 64 11.73 16.62 -18.50
CA GLY A 64 12.30 15.48 -19.24
C GLY A 64 12.60 14.24 -18.39
N ILE A 65 12.33 14.26 -17.09
CA ILE A 65 12.41 13.07 -16.24
C ILE A 65 11.18 12.20 -16.44
N ILE A 66 11.42 10.92 -16.74
CA ILE A 66 10.42 9.86 -16.72
C ILE A 66 10.70 8.98 -15.51
N VAL A 67 9.64 8.63 -14.79
CA VAL A 67 9.67 7.63 -13.72
C VAL A 67 9.60 6.26 -14.39
N GLU A 68 10.74 5.59 -14.49
CA GLU A 68 10.83 4.25 -15.09
C GLU A 68 9.92 3.26 -14.35
N LEU A 69 9.95 3.27 -13.01
CA LEU A 69 9.12 2.42 -12.17
C LEU A 69 8.57 3.21 -10.98
N LEU A 70 7.24 3.26 -10.86
CA LEU A 70 6.54 3.73 -9.68
C LEU A 70 6.06 2.52 -8.86
N LYS A 71 6.72 2.28 -7.73
CA LYS A 71 6.23 1.32 -6.73
C LYS A 71 5.28 2.03 -5.77
N VAL A 72 4.09 1.48 -5.62
CA VAL A 72 3.12 1.93 -4.63
C VAL A 72 2.96 0.83 -3.58
N ASP A 73 3.01 1.22 -2.32
CA ASP A 73 2.74 0.37 -1.17
C ASP A 73 1.94 1.23 -0.19
N ALA A 74 0.61 1.12 -0.28
CA ALA A 74 -0.32 1.91 0.51
C ALA A 74 -1.37 1.02 1.17
N GLN A 75 -0.95 -0.15 1.67
CA GLN A 75 -1.76 -1.03 2.51
C GLN A 75 -3.21 -1.19 2.01
N GLY A 76 -3.36 -1.66 0.77
CA GLY A 76 -4.67 -1.89 0.16
C GLY A 76 -5.35 -0.66 -0.46
N HIS A 77 -4.70 0.51 -0.44
CA HIS A 77 -5.21 1.73 -1.07
C HIS A 77 -4.31 2.22 -2.22
N ASP A 78 -3.48 1.34 -2.78
CA ASP A 78 -2.51 1.64 -3.84
C ASP A 78 -3.15 2.35 -5.05
N LEU A 79 -4.33 1.88 -5.46
CA LEU A 79 -5.06 2.49 -6.58
C LEU A 79 -5.38 3.98 -6.33
N ALA A 80 -5.78 4.34 -5.11
CA ALA A 80 -6.11 5.73 -4.78
C ALA A 80 -4.87 6.64 -4.87
N VAL A 81 -3.68 6.12 -4.55
CA VAL A 81 -2.42 6.84 -4.73
C VAL A 81 -2.17 7.11 -6.20
N VAL A 82 -2.34 6.10 -7.07
CA VAL A 82 -2.20 6.27 -8.53
C VAL A 82 -3.21 7.29 -9.05
N GLU A 83 -4.48 7.17 -8.68
CA GLU A 83 -5.53 8.09 -9.12
C GLU A 83 -5.29 9.54 -8.68
N SER A 84 -4.67 9.74 -7.51
CA SER A 84 -4.27 11.07 -7.04
C SER A 84 -3.19 11.74 -7.91
N GLY A 85 -2.54 10.97 -8.79
CA GLY A 85 -1.62 11.44 -9.82
C GLY A 85 -2.32 12.07 -11.04
N GLY A 86 -3.57 11.68 -11.30
CA GLY A 86 -4.36 12.18 -12.43
C GLY A 86 -3.63 12.04 -13.77
N ALA A 87 -3.75 13.06 -14.62
CA ALA A 87 -3.16 13.07 -15.96
C ALA A 87 -1.62 12.94 -15.98
N TRP A 88 -0.93 13.23 -14.87
CA TRP A 88 0.53 13.15 -14.82
C TRP A 88 1.07 11.73 -14.81
N VAL A 89 0.26 10.76 -14.38
CA VAL A 89 0.70 9.36 -14.29
C VAL A 89 1.01 8.79 -15.68
N PRO A 90 0.07 8.78 -16.64
CA PRO A 90 0.39 8.24 -17.98
C PRO A 90 1.43 9.09 -18.73
N ASP A 91 1.57 10.38 -18.40
CA ASP A 91 2.54 11.26 -19.06
C ASP A 91 3.99 11.03 -18.59
N LEU A 92 4.18 10.60 -17.33
CA LEU A 92 5.50 10.58 -16.68
C LEU A 92 5.92 9.22 -16.13
N VAL A 93 5.01 8.25 -16.02
CA VAL A 93 5.29 6.95 -15.40
C VAL A 93 5.25 5.86 -16.46
N GLN A 94 6.36 5.14 -16.63
CA GLN A 94 6.48 4.08 -17.61
C GLN A 94 5.89 2.76 -17.09
N GLU A 95 6.27 2.36 -15.87
CA GLU A 95 5.77 1.14 -15.23
C GLU A 95 5.27 1.42 -13.82
N ILE A 96 4.23 0.67 -13.42
CA ILE A 96 3.63 0.77 -12.09
C ILE A 96 3.57 -0.61 -11.47
N GLN A 97 4.06 -0.71 -10.24
CA GLN A 97 3.93 -1.90 -9.41
C GLN A 97 2.99 -1.58 -8.24
N LEU A 98 1.92 -2.37 -8.11
CA LEU A 98 0.92 -2.29 -7.05
C LEU A 98 0.87 -3.60 -6.27
N GLU A 99 0.61 -3.52 -4.97
CA GLU A 99 0.32 -4.68 -4.13
C GLU A 99 -1.19 -4.87 -3.97
N VAL A 100 -1.73 -5.89 -4.64
CA VAL A 100 -3.17 -6.18 -4.67
C VAL A 100 -3.48 -7.59 -4.18
N GLN A 101 -4.60 -7.74 -3.47
CA GLN A 101 -5.11 -9.07 -3.13
C GLN A 101 -5.96 -9.63 -4.28
N ASP A 102 -5.59 -10.81 -4.77
CA ASP A 102 -6.35 -11.55 -5.77
C ASP A 102 -7.49 -12.34 -5.11
N LEU A 103 -8.49 -11.61 -4.64
CA LEU A 103 -9.69 -12.12 -3.98
C LEU A 103 -10.95 -11.58 -4.66
N SER A 104 -12.07 -12.30 -4.50
CA SER A 104 -13.37 -11.83 -5.00
C SER A 104 -13.85 -10.58 -4.24
N PRO A 105 -14.60 -9.67 -4.92
CA PRO A 105 -15.20 -8.52 -4.26
C PRO A 105 -16.06 -8.93 -3.05
N GLY A 106 -15.92 -8.20 -1.94
CA GLY A 106 -16.64 -8.48 -0.69
C GLY A 106 -16.12 -9.68 0.10
N SER A 107 -14.98 -10.28 -0.30
CA SER A 107 -14.35 -11.35 0.47
C SER A 107 -14.04 -10.89 1.91
N THR A 108 -14.40 -11.72 2.88
CA THR A 108 -14.05 -11.50 4.31
C THR A 108 -12.56 -11.66 4.59
N MET A 109 -11.79 -12.09 3.58
CA MET A 109 -10.34 -12.26 3.62
C MET A 109 -9.57 -11.02 3.13
N LEU A 110 -10.26 -9.98 2.68
CA LEU A 110 -9.64 -8.69 2.39
C LEU A 110 -9.07 -8.10 3.69
N MET A 111 -7.81 -7.66 3.64
CA MET A 111 -7.11 -7.18 4.83
C MET A 111 -7.59 -5.78 5.26
N TYR A 112 -7.96 -4.95 4.29
CA TYR A 112 -8.32 -3.56 4.53
C TYR A 112 -9.76 -3.27 4.09
N ALA A 113 -10.47 -2.49 4.91
CA ALA A 113 -11.84 -2.09 4.61
C ALA A 113 -11.86 -1.18 3.38
N GLY A 114 -12.68 -1.54 2.37
CA GLY A 114 -12.80 -0.75 1.14
C GLY A 114 -11.60 -0.88 0.18
N GLN A 115 -10.68 -1.82 0.42
CA GLN A 115 -9.62 -2.13 -0.55
C GLN A 115 -10.24 -2.66 -1.85
N PRO A 116 -9.83 -2.13 -3.02
CA PRO A 116 -10.23 -2.69 -4.30
C PRO A 116 -9.54 -4.05 -4.53
N THR A 117 -10.29 -4.96 -5.15
CA THR A 117 -9.78 -6.25 -5.60
C THR A 117 -8.88 -6.11 -6.83
N ARG A 118 -8.09 -7.15 -7.13
CA ARG A 118 -7.30 -7.21 -8.37
C ARG A 118 -8.13 -6.93 -9.63
N ILE A 119 -9.36 -7.43 -9.71
CA ILE A 119 -10.24 -7.23 -10.88
C ILE A 119 -10.59 -5.74 -11.03
N GLU A 120 -10.95 -5.08 -9.94
CA GLU A 120 -11.29 -3.65 -9.93
C GLU A 120 -10.07 -2.78 -10.24
N VAL A 121 -8.91 -3.09 -9.62
CA VAL A 121 -7.65 -2.41 -9.91
C VAL A 121 -7.28 -2.55 -11.38
N LYS A 122 -7.32 -3.75 -11.95
CA LYS A 122 -7.02 -3.97 -13.38
C LYS A 122 -7.94 -3.19 -14.31
N ALA A 123 -9.24 -3.18 -14.03
CA ALA A 123 -10.20 -2.42 -14.82
C ALA A 123 -9.86 -0.92 -14.79
N ARG A 124 -9.58 -0.39 -13.61
CA ARG A 124 -9.30 1.03 -13.44
C ARG A 124 -7.94 1.45 -14.00
N MET A 125 -6.90 0.63 -13.83
CA MET A 125 -5.59 0.87 -14.42
C MET A 125 -5.64 0.90 -15.95
N ARG A 126 -6.48 0.07 -16.58
CA ARG A 126 -6.72 0.13 -18.02
C ARG A 126 -7.33 1.46 -18.45
N GLU A 127 -8.27 1.99 -17.68
CA GLU A 127 -8.87 3.31 -17.93
C GLU A 127 -7.85 4.46 -17.78
N LEU A 128 -6.77 4.22 -17.01
CA LEU A 128 -5.63 5.13 -16.87
C LEU A 128 -4.53 4.91 -17.93
N GLY A 129 -4.71 3.95 -18.85
CA GLY A 129 -3.77 3.68 -19.94
C GLY A 129 -2.71 2.62 -19.63
N PHE A 130 -2.83 1.87 -18.53
CA PHE A 130 -1.89 0.83 -18.14
C PHE A 130 -2.47 -0.57 -18.39
N GLU A 131 -1.64 -1.48 -18.88
CA GLU A 131 -1.98 -2.90 -19.03
C GLU A 131 -1.11 -3.76 -18.11
N GLU A 132 -1.73 -4.78 -17.49
CA GLU A 132 -1.01 -5.73 -16.64
C GLU A 132 -0.09 -6.60 -17.52
N GLN A 133 1.23 -6.46 -17.34
CA GLN A 133 2.21 -7.30 -18.04
C GLN A 133 2.40 -8.66 -17.37
N SER A 134 2.44 -8.69 -16.05
CA SER A 134 2.63 -9.91 -15.26
C SER A 134 2.08 -9.73 -13.84
N CYS A 135 1.76 -10.85 -13.20
CA CYS A 135 1.39 -10.91 -11.80
C CYS A 135 2.06 -12.15 -11.20
N SER A 136 2.94 -11.95 -10.22
CA SER A 136 3.64 -13.02 -9.50
C SER A 136 3.31 -12.93 -8.00
N LEU A 137 3.13 -14.09 -7.37
CA LEU A 137 3.03 -14.23 -5.92
C LEU A 137 4.42 -14.34 -5.28
#